data_AF-A0A3S9A2S2-F1
#
_entry.id   AF-A0A3S9A2S2-F1
#
_cell.length_a   1.000
_cell.length_b   1.000
_cell.length_c   1.000
_cell.angle_alpha   90.00
_cell.angle_beta   90.00
_cell.angle_gamma   90.00
#
_symmetry.space_group_name_H-M   'P 1'
#
loop_
_entity.id
_entity.type
_entity.pdbx_description
1 polymer ?
#
loop_
_entity_poly.entity_id
_entity_poly.type
_entity_poly.pdbx_seq_one_letter_code
_entity_poly.pdbx_strand_id
1 'polypeptide(L)'
;MKKTSRILLGIGFFALLLISWIVAASAKSPAHKQADLITEADAMLADKIYVRAMPLLEEAAGYKASHTEEAETLLKRVYLQLIDQSGMKNKYTALLDKQMNRADARADVFQEAANYYIRLNKLGDALGVLKSGIAKLKDKSLIDLYEAKRYAYQVNQTSYENVTMIANDMIQVSEGGLWCLANSDGSLVIPCEYDKVSNYSNSRAIVKKGNDTYAVDMNNNRIAVLHEAATDIGNYANDRIGIRTSRGWQRATGDLAVGSMAFEDIGMYSDGYAAAKQSGKWGVVDIASKWLIPAEYTDIIRDELGSCYAQGAVFAVKEGKAHLLVDGKDTGKVYEDARPFTNDGWAAARQNGKWGFIDTSGTFKIEPQFDDALSFSGHLAAVKQGEVWGYVALTGKIAIEPQFMQAKSFSNGNAPVLTDQGYQFISLVEYERGVEL
;
A
#
# COMPACT_ATOMS: atom_id res chain seq x y z
N MET A 1 -56.02 -60.00 -11.02
CA MET A 1 -55.02 -59.91 -12.11
C MET A 1 -54.33 -61.26 -12.27
N LYS A 2 -54.48 -61.92 -13.43
CA LYS A 2 -54.02 -63.29 -13.70
C LYS A 2 -52.49 -63.38 -13.67
N LYS A 3 -51.94 -64.55 -13.28
CA LYS A 3 -50.50 -64.87 -13.13
C LYS A 3 -49.65 -64.45 -14.35
N THR A 4 -50.25 -64.42 -15.53
CA THR A 4 -49.68 -63.93 -16.80
C THR A 4 -49.36 -62.44 -16.82
N SER A 5 -50.13 -61.60 -16.11
CA SER A 5 -49.90 -60.15 -16.05
C SER A 5 -48.69 -59.76 -15.18
N ARG A 6 -48.29 -60.60 -14.21
CA ARG A 6 -47.07 -60.39 -13.39
C ARG A 6 -45.81 -60.82 -14.14
N ILE A 7 -45.89 -61.84 -14.98
CA ILE A 7 -44.78 -62.32 -15.82
C ILE A 7 -44.50 -61.31 -16.95
N LEU A 8 -45.54 -60.76 -17.58
CA LEU A 8 -45.39 -59.69 -18.59
C LEU A 8 -44.80 -58.39 -18.00
N LEU A 9 -45.16 -58.01 -16.78
CA LEU A 9 -44.54 -56.86 -16.09
C LEU A 9 -43.06 -57.09 -15.75
N GLY A 10 -42.70 -58.31 -15.32
CA GLY A 10 -41.31 -58.67 -15.01
C GLY A 10 -40.41 -58.76 -16.25
N ILE A 11 -40.92 -59.29 -17.36
CA ILE A 11 -40.21 -59.33 -18.65
C ILE A 11 -40.06 -57.92 -19.24
N GLY A 12 -41.07 -57.07 -19.13
CA GLY A 12 -41.00 -55.66 -19.53
C GLY A 12 -39.95 -54.87 -18.74
N PHE A 13 -39.85 -55.10 -17.43
CA PHE A 13 -38.81 -54.48 -16.59
C PHE A 13 -37.40 -54.97 -16.94
N PHE A 14 -37.24 -56.27 -17.22
CA PHE A 14 -35.95 -56.83 -17.66
C PHE A 14 -35.54 -56.33 -19.05
N ALA A 15 -36.49 -56.17 -19.97
CA ALA A 15 -36.24 -55.60 -21.30
C ALA A 15 -35.87 -54.11 -21.20
N LEU A 16 -36.53 -53.33 -20.32
CA LEU A 16 -36.17 -51.94 -20.07
C LEU A 16 -34.80 -51.81 -19.39
N LEU A 17 -34.44 -52.73 -18.49
CA LEU A 17 -33.11 -52.79 -17.89
C LEU A 17 -32.03 -53.19 -18.90
N LEU A 18 -32.32 -54.13 -19.79
CA LEU A 18 -31.43 -54.53 -20.90
C LEU A 18 -31.25 -53.40 -21.92
N ILE A 19 -32.32 -52.70 -22.29
CA ILE A 19 -32.25 -51.52 -23.17
C ILE A 19 -31.49 -50.39 -22.48
N SER A 20 -31.72 -50.15 -21.18
CA SER A 20 -30.95 -49.19 -20.38
C SER A 20 -29.46 -49.55 -20.32
N TRP A 21 -29.13 -50.84 -20.16
CA TRP A 21 -27.74 -51.33 -20.20
C TRP A 21 -27.09 -51.20 -21.57
N ILE A 22 -27.83 -51.46 -22.66
CA ILE A 22 -27.32 -51.31 -24.03
C ILE A 22 -27.10 -49.84 -24.38
N VAL A 23 -27.99 -48.94 -23.96
CA VAL A 23 -27.84 -47.49 -24.11
C VAL A 23 -26.67 -46.97 -23.26
N ALA A 24 -26.49 -47.48 -22.04
CA ALA A 24 -25.34 -47.14 -21.20
C ALA A 24 -24.01 -47.68 -21.77
N ALA A 25 -24.01 -48.88 -22.36
CA ALA A 25 -22.82 -49.49 -22.97
C ALA A 25 -22.45 -48.86 -24.33
N SER A 26 -23.38 -48.17 -24.99
CA SER A 26 -23.13 -47.45 -26.26
C SER A 26 -22.90 -45.95 -26.09
N ALA A 27 -23.07 -45.41 -24.88
CA ALA A 27 -22.81 -44.00 -24.60
C ALA A 27 -21.29 -43.72 -24.64
N LYS A 28 -20.85 -42.89 -25.61
CA LYS A 28 -19.45 -42.43 -25.69
C LYS A 28 -19.00 -41.85 -24.36
N SER A 29 -17.77 -42.17 -23.94
CA SER A 29 -17.18 -41.60 -22.74
C SER A 29 -17.06 -40.08 -22.86
N PRO A 30 -17.08 -39.32 -21.75
CA PRO A 30 -16.89 -37.87 -21.79
C PRO A 30 -15.64 -37.44 -22.56
N ALA A 31 -14.53 -38.19 -22.43
CA ALA A 31 -13.29 -37.95 -23.16
C ALA A 31 -13.47 -38.08 -24.69
N HIS A 32 -14.18 -39.13 -25.16
CA HIS A 32 -14.45 -39.29 -26.60
C HIS A 32 -15.37 -38.18 -27.11
N LYS A 33 -16.39 -37.79 -26.34
CA LYS A 33 -17.26 -36.67 -26.72
C LYS A 33 -16.49 -35.36 -26.83
N GLN A 34 -15.57 -35.08 -25.90
CA GLN A 34 -14.69 -33.91 -26.01
C GLN A 34 -13.87 -33.93 -27.28
N ALA A 35 -13.19 -35.06 -27.57
CA ALA A 35 -12.34 -35.17 -28.75
C ALA A 35 -13.11 -34.97 -30.06
N ASP A 36 -14.32 -35.53 -30.17
CA ASP A 36 -15.19 -35.35 -31.35
C ASP A 36 -15.58 -33.87 -31.53
N LEU A 37 -16.03 -33.21 -30.45
CA LEU A 37 -16.42 -31.80 -30.47
C LEU A 37 -15.24 -30.88 -30.80
N ILE A 38 -14.05 -31.15 -30.25
CA ILE A 38 -12.82 -30.41 -30.55
C ILE A 38 -12.44 -30.58 -32.02
N THR A 39 -12.49 -31.80 -32.56
CA THR A 39 -12.16 -32.07 -33.96
C THR A 39 -13.08 -31.31 -34.91
N GLU A 40 -14.38 -31.29 -34.64
CA GLU A 40 -15.35 -30.52 -35.44
C GLU A 40 -15.10 -29.01 -35.32
N ALA A 41 -14.84 -28.53 -34.10
CA ALA A 41 -14.52 -27.12 -33.87
C ALA A 41 -13.22 -26.70 -34.57
N ASP A 42 -12.16 -27.51 -34.55
CA ASP A 42 -10.87 -27.19 -35.18
C ASP A 42 -10.99 -27.03 -36.70
N ALA A 43 -11.81 -27.86 -37.36
CA ALA A 43 -12.12 -27.69 -38.78
C ALA A 43 -12.75 -26.30 -39.05
N MET A 44 -13.65 -25.85 -38.17
CA MET A 44 -14.24 -24.50 -38.26
C MET A 44 -13.24 -23.40 -37.94
N LEU A 45 -12.32 -23.62 -36.98
CA LEU A 45 -11.30 -22.64 -36.60
C LEU A 45 -10.27 -22.43 -37.70
N ALA A 46 -9.93 -23.47 -38.46
CA ALA A 46 -9.05 -23.36 -39.64
C ALA A 46 -9.59 -22.35 -40.67
N ASP A 47 -10.92 -22.31 -40.81
CA ASP A 47 -11.64 -21.37 -41.69
C ASP A 47 -12.09 -20.07 -40.97
N LYS A 48 -11.61 -19.82 -39.74
CA LYS A 48 -11.96 -18.66 -38.89
C LYS A 48 -13.46 -18.54 -38.58
N ILE A 49 -14.19 -19.65 -38.56
CA ILE A 49 -15.64 -19.71 -38.29
C ILE A 49 -15.90 -19.80 -36.78
N TYR A 50 -15.55 -18.73 -36.06
CA TYR A 50 -15.56 -18.70 -34.59
C TYR A 50 -16.96 -18.85 -33.97
N VAL A 51 -17.98 -18.22 -34.57
CA VAL A 51 -19.36 -18.22 -34.03
C VAL A 51 -19.96 -19.63 -33.98
N ARG A 52 -19.61 -20.49 -34.94
CA ARG A 52 -20.08 -21.89 -34.97
C ARG A 52 -19.21 -22.83 -34.15
N ALA A 53 -17.91 -22.56 -34.06
CA ALA A 53 -17.00 -23.33 -33.22
C ALA A 53 -17.27 -23.14 -31.71
N MET A 54 -17.69 -21.94 -31.31
CA MET A 54 -17.93 -21.58 -29.90
C MET A 54 -18.84 -22.56 -29.14
N PRO A 55 -20.09 -22.85 -29.55
CA PRO A 55 -20.96 -23.75 -28.79
C PRO A 55 -20.41 -25.18 -28.66
N LEU A 56 -19.68 -25.66 -29.67
CA LEU A 56 -19.03 -26.98 -29.62
C LEU A 56 -17.93 -27.02 -28.55
N LEU A 57 -17.12 -25.96 -28.50
CA LEU A 57 -16.05 -25.81 -27.51
C LEU A 57 -16.59 -25.53 -26.10
N GLU A 58 -17.70 -24.79 -25.97
CA GLU A 58 -18.41 -24.60 -24.69
C GLU A 58 -18.92 -25.94 -24.14
N GLU A 59 -19.50 -26.78 -24.99
CA GLU A 59 -19.92 -28.13 -24.60
C GLU A 59 -18.71 -28.99 -24.23
N ALA A 60 -17.65 -28.99 -25.06
CA ALA A 60 -16.43 -29.75 -24.80
C ALA A 60 -15.78 -29.36 -23.45
N ALA A 61 -15.68 -28.06 -23.16
CA ALA A 61 -15.13 -27.54 -21.91
C ALA A 61 -16.04 -27.77 -20.68
N GLY A 62 -17.31 -28.15 -20.90
CA GLY A 62 -18.26 -28.53 -19.85
C GLY A 62 -18.00 -29.92 -19.27
N TYR A 63 -17.40 -30.83 -20.05
CA TYR A 63 -16.98 -32.14 -19.56
C TYR A 63 -15.70 -32.02 -18.70
N LYS A 64 -15.59 -32.89 -17.67
CA LYS A 64 -14.36 -33.05 -16.86
C LYS A 64 -13.65 -34.34 -17.26
N ALA A 65 -12.87 -34.30 -18.33
CA ALA A 65 -12.11 -35.43 -18.84
C ALA A 65 -10.77 -35.00 -19.46
N SER A 66 -10.07 -35.92 -20.16
CA SER A 66 -8.68 -35.74 -20.60
C SER A 66 -8.42 -34.57 -21.54
N HIS A 67 -9.44 -34.08 -22.26
CA HIS A 67 -9.30 -32.98 -23.24
C HIS A 67 -9.85 -31.65 -22.73
N THR A 68 -10.09 -31.52 -21.42
CA THR A 68 -10.70 -30.30 -20.86
C THR A 68 -9.82 -29.07 -21.07
N GLU A 69 -8.51 -29.16 -20.84
CA GLU A 69 -7.60 -28.02 -21.01
C GLU A 69 -7.44 -27.61 -22.47
N GLU A 70 -7.45 -28.58 -23.38
CA GLU A 70 -7.41 -28.37 -24.82
C GLU A 70 -8.66 -27.61 -25.31
N ALA A 71 -9.85 -28.10 -24.94
CA ALA A 71 -11.11 -27.44 -25.25
C ALA A 71 -11.15 -26.00 -24.74
N GLU A 72 -10.72 -25.78 -23.49
CA GLU A 72 -10.70 -24.44 -22.89
C GLU A 72 -9.67 -23.51 -23.54
N THR A 73 -8.52 -24.04 -23.97
CA THR A 73 -7.49 -23.26 -24.67
C THR A 73 -8.03 -22.76 -26.02
N LEU A 74 -8.70 -23.62 -26.77
CA LEU A 74 -9.36 -23.24 -28.02
C LEU A 74 -10.51 -22.27 -27.76
N LEU A 75 -11.30 -22.51 -26.71
CA LEU A 75 -12.42 -21.66 -26.33
C LEU A 75 -11.97 -20.24 -25.95
N LYS A 76 -10.87 -20.10 -25.21
CA LYS A 76 -10.25 -18.79 -24.93
C LYS A 76 -9.89 -18.04 -26.21
N ARG A 77 -9.29 -18.74 -27.18
CA ARG A 77 -8.95 -18.17 -28.50
C ARG A 77 -10.21 -17.66 -29.22
N VAL A 78 -11.29 -18.44 -29.20
CA VAL A 78 -12.59 -18.06 -29.78
C VAL A 78 -13.15 -16.82 -29.10
N TYR A 79 -13.20 -16.80 -27.77
CA TYR A 79 -13.72 -15.63 -27.03
C TYR A 79 -12.91 -14.36 -27.32
N LEU A 80 -11.58 -14.44 -27.43
CA LEU A 80 -10.74 -13.30 -27.79
C LEU A 80 -11.00 -12.79 -29.21
N GLN A 81 -11.27 -13.67 -30.18
CA GLN A 81 -11.63 -13.27 -31.55
C GLN A 81 -13.00 -12.61 -31.63
N LEU A 82 -13.90 -12.93 -30.70
CA LEU A 82 -15.26 -12.39 -30.61
C LEU A 82 -15.39 -11.32 -29.51
N ILE A 83 -14.29 -10.80 -28.96
CA ILE A 83 -14.28 -10.09 -27.68
C ILE A 83 -15.16 -8.83 -27.65
N ASP A 84 -15.37 -8.19 -28.81
CA ASP A 84 -16.20 -6.99 -28.94
C ASP A 84 -17.71 -7.30 -29.02
N GLN A 85 -18.08 -8.58 -29.18
CA GLN A 85 -19.48 -9.01 -29.13
C GLN A 85 -19.99 -9.01 -27.68
N SER A 86 -21.29 -8.72 -27.54
CA SER A 86 -21.95 -8.67 -26.23
C SER A 86 -21.75 -9.97 -25.45
N GLY A 87 -21.30 -9.83 -24.19
CA GLY A 87 -21.08 -10.95 -23.28
C GLY A 87 -19.76 -11.71 -23.45
N MET A 88 -18.99 -11.52 -24.54
CA MET A 88 -17.76 -12.30 -24.76
C MET A 88 -16.64 -11.95 -23.78
N LYS A 89 -16.53 -10.68 -23.37
CA LYS A 89 -15.61 -10.26 -22.30
C LYS A 89 -15.85 -11.04 -21.01
N ASN A 90 -17.12 -11.15 -20.60
CA ASN A 90 -17.51 -11.84 -19.38
C ASN A 90 -17.26 -13.35 -19.49
N LYS A 91 -17.52 -13.95 -20.65
CA LYS A 91 -17.23 -15.37 -20.88
C LYS A 91 -15.73 -15.67 -20.82
N TYR A 92 -14.90 -14.80 -21.41
CA TYR A 92 -13.45 -14.93 -21.37
C TYR A 92 -12.91 -14.81 -19.94
N THR A 93 -13.31 -13.77 -19.19
CA THR A 93 -12.85 -13.59 -17.81
C THR A 93 -13.37 -14.69 -16.89
N ALA A 94 -14.62 -15.12 -17.02
CA ALA A 94 -15.15 -16.24 -16.24
C ALA A 94 -14.40 -17.55 -16.48
N LEU A 95 -13.92 -17.80 -17.70
CA LEU A 95 -13.10 -18.96 -18.00
C LEU A 95 -11.71 -18.85 -17.36
N LEU A 96 -11.08 -17.68 -17.38
CA LEU A 96 -9.84 -17.42 -16.66
C LEU A 96 -10.03 -17.63 -15.15
N ASP A 97 -11.10 -17.09 -14.56
CA ASP A 97 -11.41 -17.25 -13.14
C ASP A 97 -11.61 -18.74 -12.79
N LYS A 98 -12.33 -19.50 -13.63
CA LYS A 98 -12.48 -20.95 -13.50
C LYS A 98 -11.12 -21.66 -13.50
N GLN A 99 -10.17 -21.23 -14.34
CA GLN A 99 -8.83 -21.82 -14.42
C GLN A 99 -7.95 -21.43 -13.22
N MET A 100 -7.95 -20.16 -12.81
CA MET A 100 -7.19 -19.67 -11.65
C MET A 100 -7.67 -20.28 -10.32
N ASN A 101 -8.95 -20.63 -10.22
CA ASN A 101 -9.53 -21.24 -9.02
C ASN A 101 -9.27 -22.75 -8.86
N ARG A 102 -8.64 -23.43 -9.83
CA ARG A 102 -8.35 -24.87 -9.72
C ARG A 102 -7.26 -25.18 -8.70
N ALA A 103 -7.23 -26.41 -8.20
CA ALA A 103 -6.16 -26.87 -7.31
C ALA A 103 -4.79 -26.90 -8.01
N ASP A 104 -4.77 -27.20 -9.31
CA ASP A 104 -3.61 -27.27 -10.20
C ASP A 104 -3.42 -25.98 -11.03
N ALA A 105 -3.93 -24.84 -10.55
CA ALA A 105 -3.79 -23.56 -11.24
C ALA A 105 -2.32 -23.23 -11.53
N ARG A 106 -2.05 -22.73 -12.73
CA ARG A 106 -0.69 -22.48 -13.25
C ARG A 106 -0.44 -20.98 -13.36
N ALA A 107 0.82 -20.57 -13.20
CA ALA A 107 1.22 -19.16 -13.22
C ALA A 107 0.89 -18.48 -14.56
N ASP A 108 1.00 -19.19 -15.69
CA ASP A 108 0.69 -18.66 -17.02
C ASP A 108 -0.76 -18.18 -17.16
N VAL A 109 -1.72 -18.82 -16.47
CA VAL A 109 -3.13 -18.40 -16.45
C VAL A 109 -3.29 -17.04 -15.75
N PHE A 110 -2.62 -16.86 -14.60
CA PHE A 110 -2.64 -15.58 -13.89
C PHE A 110 -1.96 -14.47 -14.69
N GLN A 111 -0.84 -14.77 -15.37
CA GLN A 111 -0.18 -13.82 -16.27
C GLN A 111 -1.09 -13.44 -17.44
N GLU A 112 -1.78 -14.41 -18.04
CA GLU A 112 -2.70 -14.16 -19.15
C GLU A 112 -3.83 -13.21 -18.71
N ALA A 113 -4.44 -13.48 -17.56
CA ALA A 113 -5.49 -12.65 -16.98
C ALA A 113 -4.99 -11.23 -16.64
N ALA A 114 -3.83 -11.11 -15.98
CA ALA A 114 -3.24 -9.81 -15.66
C ALA A 114 -2.93 -9.00 -16.93
N ASN A 115 -2.31 -9.62 -17.93
CA ASN A 115 -2.01 -8.97 -19.20
C ASN A 115 -3.27 -8.56 -19.97
N TYR A 116 -4.35 -9.33 -19.86
CA TYR A 116 -5.65 -8.93 -20.41
C TYR A 116 -6.17 -7.65 -19.75
N TYR A 117 -6.16 -7.56 -18.42
CA TYR A 117 -6.57 -6.36 -17.71
C TYR A 117 -5.67 -5.15 -17.99
N ILE A 118 -4.35 -5.35 -18.10
CA ILE A 118 -3.40 -4.29 -18.50
C ILE A 118 -3.77 -3.73 -19.87
N ARG A 119 -4.08 -4.57 -20.87
CA ARG A 119 -4.50 -4.12 -22.21
C ARG A 119 -5.80 -3.32 -22.20
N LEU A 120 -6.64 -3.50 -21.18
CA LEU A 120 -7.87 -2.75 -20.99
C LEU A 120 -7.68 -1.47 -20.17
N ASN A 121 -6.43 -1.09 -19.85
CA ASN A 121 -6.09 0.00 -18.92
C ASN A 121 -6.71 -0.19 -17.52
N LYS A 122 -6.88 -1.45 -17.09
CA LYS A 122 -7.42 -1.82 -15.78
C LYS A 122 -6.30 -2.36 -14.89
N LEU A 123 -5.36 -1.49 -14.53
CA LEU A 123 -4.16 -1.92 -13.83
C LEU A 123 -4.45 -2.45 -12.41
N GLY A 124 -5.40 -1.85 -11.68
CA GLY A 124 -5.82 -2.36 -10.37
C GLY A 124 -6.29 -3.82 -10.42
N ASP A 125 -7.17 -4.16 -11.38
CA ASP A 125 -7.64 -5.53 -11.61
C ASP A 125 -6.47 -6.48 -11.93
N ALA A 126 -5.52 -6.03 -12.77
CA ALA A 126 -4.33 -6.81 -13.11
C ALA A 126 -3.45 -7.09 -11.90
N LEU A 127 -3.21 -6.08 -11.05
CA LEU A 127 -2.44 -6.24 -9.82
C LEU A 127 -3.15 -7.16 -8.82
N GLY A 128 -4.48 -7.08 -8.72
CA GLY A 128 -5.30 -8.00 -7.92
C GLY A 128 -5.14 -9.46 -8.36
N VAL A 129 -5.20 -9.72 -9.66
CA VAL A 129 -4.94 -11.06 -10.24
C VAL A 129 -3.54 -11.55 -9.88
N LEU A 130 -2.52 -10.71 -10.06
CA LEU A 130 -1.14 -11.08 -9.75
C LEU A 130 -0.95 -11.38 -8.26
N LYS A 131 -1.51 -10.55 -7.37
CA LYS A 131 -1.48 -10.78 -5.91
C LYS A 131 -2.09 -12.13 -5.55
N SER A 132 -3.27 -12.45 -6.09
CA SER A 132 -3.94 -13.73 -5.87
C SER A 132 -3.09 -14.91 -6.35
N GLY A 133 -2.50 -14.81 -7.54
CA GLY A 133 -1.58 -15.81 -8.08
C GLY A 133 -0.30 -15.99 -7.24
N ILE A 134 0.32 -14.90 -6.79
CA ILE A 134 1.51 -14.92 -5.91
C ILE A 134 1.16 -15.56 -4.56
N ALA A 135 0.01 -15.21 -3.98
CA ALA A 135 -0.44 -15.79 -2.72
C ALA A 135 -0.60 -17.31 -2.83
N LYS A 136 -1.17 -17.78 -3.95
CA LYS A 136 -1.45 -19.18 -4.21
C LYS A 136 -0.21 -20.01 -4.59
N LEU A 137 0.64 -19.48 -5.46
CA LEU A 137 1.69 -20.26 -6.13
C LEU A 137 3.10 -19.91 -5.67
N LYS A 138 3.31 -18.72 -5.05
CA LYS A 138 4.64 -18.17 -4.74
C LYS A 138 5.59 -18.16 -5.94
N ASP A 139 5.01 -18.04 -7.14
CA ASP A 139 5.73 -18.15 -8.40
C ASP A 139 6.52 -16.87 -8.70
N LYS A 140 7.80 -17.04 -9.06
CA LYS A 140 8.72 -15.92 -9.33
C LYS A 140 8.28 -15.05 -10.50
N SER A 141 7.75 -15.64 -11.58
CA SER A 141 7.36 -14.87 -12.77
C SER A 141 6.17 -13.94 -12.49
N LEU A 142 5.27 -14.34 -11.58
CA LEU A 142 4.18 -13.50 -11.11
C LEU A 142 4.69 -12.35 -10.24
N ILE A 143 5.65 -12.64 -9.35
CA ILE A 143 6.30 -11.62 -8.52
C ILE A 143 7.00 -10.59 -9.42
N ASP A 144 7.80 -11.05 -10.38
CA ASP A 144 8.53 -10.18 -11.30
C ASP A 144 7.59 -9.29 -12.12
N LEU A 145 6.48 -9.84 -12.63
CA LEU A 145 5.47 -9.06 -13.37
C LEU A 145 4.73 -8.05 -12.48
N TYR A 146 4.42 -8.43 -11.23
CA TYR A 146 3.78 -7.55 -10.28
C TYR A 146 4.69 -6.39 -9.88
N GLU A 147 5.95 -6.67 -9.53
CA GLU A 147 6.97 -5.65 -9.20
C GLU A 147 7.21 -4.69 -10.37
N ALA A 148 7.17 -5.18 -11.61
CA ALA A 148 7.32 -4.33 -12.80
C ALA A 148 6.14 -3.38 -13.05
N LYS A 149 5.01 -3.55 -12.37
CA LYS A 149 3.76 -2.81 -12.66
C LYS A 149 3.17 -2.07 -11.46
N ARG A 150 3.42 -2.51 -10.23
CA ARG A 150 2.80 -1.97 -9.00
C ARG A 150 3.14 -0.52 -8.68
N TYR A 151 4.24 0.01 -9.24
CA TYR A 151 4.70 1.37 -8.98
C TYR A 151 4.08 2.44 -9.88
N ALA A 152 3.13 2.07 -10.74
CA ALA A 152 2.35 3.04 -11.48
C ALA A 152 1.52 3.90 -10.51
N TYR A 153 1.47 5.20 -10.79
CA TYR A 153 0.77 6.17 -9.95
C TYR A 153 -0.07 7.14 -10.78
N GLN A 154 -1.02 7.77 -10.11
CA GLN A 154 -1.76 8.93 -10.61
C GLN A 154 -1.31 10.18 -9.85
N VAL A 155 -1.45 11.35 -10.46
CA VAL A 155 -1.13 12.64 -9.85
C VAL A 155 -2.42 13.38 -9.57
N ASN A 156 -2.67 13.71 -8.30
CA ASN A 156 -3.67 14.69 -7.94
C ASN A 156 -3.19 16.09 -8.33
N GLN A 157 -3.99 16.79 -9.14
CA GLN A 157 -3.63 18.11 -9.68
C GLN A 157 -3.76 19.23 -8.64
N THR A 158 -4.45 19.00 -7.52
CA THR A 158 -4.49 19.96 -6.41
C THR A 158 -3.08 20.20 -5.90
N SER A 159 -2.70 21.48 -5.81
CA SER A 159 -1.36 21.92 -5.42
C SER A 159 -1.37 22.81 -4.20
N TYR A 160 -0.34 22.70 -3.36
CA TYR A 160 -0.13 23.54 -2.18
C TYR A 160 1.25 24.20 -2.19
N GLU A 161 1.40 25.31 -1.45
CA GLU A 161 2.66 26.03 -1.33
C GLU A 161 3.68 25.24 -0.51
N ASN A 162 3.25 24.70 0.62
CA ASN A 162 4.05 23.84 1.50
C ASN A 162 3.20 22.71 2.03
N VAL A 163 3.86 21.59 2.32
CA VAL A 163 3.25 20.41 2.96
C VAL A 163 4.22 19.80 3.97
N THR A 164 3.71 19.12 5.00
CA THR A 164 4.53 18.28 5.89
C THR A 164 4.65 16.85 5.36
N MET A 165 5.19 15.92 6.15
CA MET A 165 4.98 14.50 5.91
C MET A 165 3.56 14.07 6.30
N ILE A 166 3.10 12.94 5.74
CA ILE A 166 1.81 12.32 6.06
C ILE A 166 1.92 11.60 7.40
N ALA A 167 0.96 11.81 8.30
CA ALA A 167 0.81 11.09 9.55
C ALA A 167 -0.67 10.83 9.84
N ASN A 168 -1.02 9.60 10.24
CA ASN A 168 -2.39 9.17 10.49
C ASN A 168 -3.35 9.49 9.32
N ASP A 169 -2.93 9.18 8.08
CA ASP A 169 -3.69 9.44 6.85
C ASP A 169 -3.98 10.91 6.54
N MET A 170 -3.36 11.84 7.26
CA MET A 170 -3.56 13.27 7.13
C MET A 170 -2.22 13.98 6.93
N ILE A 171 -2.30 15.19 6.37
CA ILE A 171 -1.13 16.00 6.07
C ILE A 171 -1.45 17.47 6.31
N GLN A 172 -0.49 18.19 6.91
CA GLN A 172 -0.58 19.65 7.02
C GLN A 172 -0.16 20.23 5.68
N VAL A 173 -0.98 21.12 5.15
CA VAL A 173 -0.74 21.81 3.88
C VAL A 173 -0.93 23.30 4.07
N SER A 174 -0.41 24.11 3.15
CA SER A 174 -0.58 25.56 3.20
C SER A 174 -0.91 26.17 1.85
N GLU A 175 -1.72 27.21 1.90
CA GLU A 175 -2.16 28.00 0.75
C GLU A 175 -2.36 29.45 1.22
N GLY A 176 -1.84 30.42 0.48
CA GLY A 176 -1.95 31.83 0.85
C GLY A 176 -1.24 32.17 2.16
N GLY A 177 -0.18 31.45 2.51
CA GLY A 177 0.54 31.60 3.78
C GLY A 177 -0.21 31.11 5.03
N LEU A 178 -1.37 30.46 4.88
CA LEU A 178 -2.16 29.89 5.96
C LEU A 178 -2.15 28.36 5.88
N TRP A 179 -2.22 27.71 7.04
CA TRP A 179 -2.17 26.27 7.22
C TRP A 179 -3.55 25.64 7.36
N CYS A 180 -3.63 24.38 6.94
CA CYS A 180 -4.82 23.54 6.85
C CYS A 180 -4.47 22.07 7.06
N LEU A 181 -5.49 21.20 7.06
CA LEU A 181 -5.30 19.75 6.97
C LEU A 181 -6.00 19.18 5.75
N ALA A 182 -5.30 18.31 5.05
CA ALA A 182 -5.82 17.50 3.96
C ALA A 182 -5.67 16.01 4.30
N ASN A 183 -6.41 15.15 3.59
CA ASN A 183 -6.15 13.72 3.55
C ASN A 183 -4.80 13.46 2.86
N SER A 184 -4.28 12.25 2.99
CA SER A 184 -3.01 11.81 2.40
C SER A 184 -2.95 11.93 0.87
N ASP A 185 -4.09 11.93 0.18
CA ASP A 185 -4.21 12.17 -1.27
C ASP A 185 -4.25 13.67 -1.66
N GLY A 186 -4.18 14.57 -0.67
CA GLY A 186 -4.24 16.02 -0.88
C GLY A 186 -5.65 16.61 -0.91
N SER A 187 -6.71 15.82 -0.70
CA SER A 187 -8.06 16.38 -0.59
C SER A 187 -8.26 17.14 0.73
N LEU A 188 -8.61 18.42 0.63
CA LEU A 188 -8.75 19.33 1.78
C LEU A 188 -9.85 18.86 2.75
N VAL A 189 -9.57 18.89 4.05
CA VAL A 189 -10.49 18.52 5.13
C VAL A 189 -10.79 19.72 6.03
N ILE A 190 -9.74 20.34 6.58
CA ILE A 190 -9.84 21.59 7.36
C ILE A 190 -9.32 22.73 6.49
N PRO A 191 -10.07 23.84 6.33
CA PRO A 191 -9.72 24.92 5.41
C PRO A 191 -8.46 25.68 5.83
N CYS A 192 -7.78 26.28 4.86
CA CYS A 192 -6.53 27.02 5.05
C CYS A 192 -6.83 28.40 5.64
N GLU A 193 -7.00 28.44 6.97
CA GLU A 193 -7.37 29.67 7.68
C GLU A 193 -6.61 29.89 9.00
N TYR A 194 -5.58 29.08 9.24
CA TYR A 194 -4.83 29.06 10.49
C TYR A 194 -3.39 29.50 10.29
N ASP A 195 -2.80 30.13 11.30
CA ASP A 195 -1.36 30.42 11.29
C ASP A 195 -0.55 29.13 11.45
N LYS A 196 -1.13 28.12 12.12
CA LYS A 196 -0.53 26.81 12.35
C LYS A 196 -1.60 25.77 12.64
N VAL A 197 -1.37 24.53 12.19
CA VAL A 197 -2.21 23.37 12.48
C VAL A 197 -1.30 22.21 12.88
N SER A 198 -1.62 21.49 13.95
CA SER A 198 -0.94 20.24 14.32
C SER A 198 -1.35 19.11 13.38
N ASN A 199 -0.65 17.97 13.43
CA ASN A 199 -1.19 16.75 12.86
C ASN A 199 -2.53 16.36 13.53
N TYR A 200 -3.32 15.56 12.82
CA TYR A 200 -4.56 15.01 13.34
C TYR A 200 -4.27 13.70 14.11
N SER A 201 -4.75 13.62 15.34
CA SER A 201 -4.62 12.43 16.19
C SER A 201 -5.77 12.40 17.17
N ASN A 202 -6.13 11.24 17.75
CA ASN A 202 -7.12 11.13 18.82
C ASN A 202 -8.41 11.96 18.58
N SER A 203 -8.89 11.92 17.34
CA SER A 203 -10.08 12.61 16.82
C SER A 203 -10.07 14.14 16.84
N ARG A 204 -8.90 14.79 16.83
CA ARG A 204 -8.78 16.25 16.83
C ARG A 204 -7.46 16.73 16.23
N ALA A 205 -7.46 18.00 15.81
CA ALA A 205 -6.25 18.77 15.53
C ALA A 205 -6.23 20.02 16.42
N ILE A 206 -5.03 20.52 16.74
CA ILE A 206 -4.85 21.78 17.46
C ILE A 206 -4.48 22.85 16.44
N VAL A 207 -5.22 23.94 16.44
CA VAL A 207 -5.10 25.02 15.46
C VAL A 207 -4.84 26.35 16.16
N LYS A 208 -4.04 27.21 15.54
CA LYS A 208 -3.74 28.56 16.02
C LYS A 208 -4.17 29.60 14.99
N LYS A 209 -4.91 30.63 15.42
CA LYS A 209 -5.34 31.76 14.58
C LYS A 209 -5.21 33.07 15.36
N GLY A 210 -4.27 33.92 14.99
CA GLY A 210 -3.90 35.10 15.77
C GLY A 210 -3.44 34.68 17.18
N ASN A 211 -4.06 35.24 18.21
CA ASN A 211 -3.77 34.89 19.60
C ASN A 211 -4.54 33.68 20.11
N ASP A 212 -5.51 33.19 19.35
CA ASP A 212 -6.38 32.11 19.79
C ASP A 212 -5.82 30.75 19.41
N THR A 213 -6.02 29.76 20.29
CA THR A 213 -5.69 28.36 20.04
C THR A 213 -6.87 27.48 20.41
N TYR A 214 -7.24 26.57 19.50
CA TYR A 214 -8.42 25.72 19.62
C TYR A 214 -8.07 24.27 19.30
N ALA A 215 -8.82 23.33 19.87
CA ALA A 215 -8.92 21.98 19.34
C ALA A 215 -10.13 21.92 18.39
N VAL A 216 -9.98 21.28 17.24
CA VAL A 216 -11.06 21.12 16.24
C VAL A 216 -11.24 19.66 15.81
N ASP A 217 -12.47 19.29 15.44
CA ASP A 217 -12.76 18.01 14.77
C ASP A 217 -12.49 18.09 13.25
N MET A 218 -12.73 17.01 12.51
CA MET A 218 -12.57 16.99 11.03
C MET A 218 -13.55 17.88 10.28
N ASN A 219 -14.65 18.29 10.90
CA ASN A 219 -15.61 19.23 10.32
C ASN A 219 -15.24 20.68 10.69
N ASN A 220 -14.07 20.89 11.27
CA ASN A 220 -13.58 22.17 11.76
C ASN A 220 -14.44 22.78 12.89
N ASN A 221 -15.21 21.96 13.61
CA ASN A 221 -15.94 22.43 14.80
C ASN A 221 -14.99 22.55 15.98
N ARG A 222 -15.09 23.65 16.73
CA ARG A 222 -14.31 23.86 17.96
C ARG A 222 -14.76 22.86 19.04
N ILE A 223 -13.82 22.09 19.57
CA ILE A 223 -14.01 21.15 20.67
C ILE A 223 -13.57 21.79 22.00
N ALA A 224 -12.42 22.46 22.00
CA ALA A 224 -11.82 23.09 23.17
C ALA A 224 -11.11 24.39 22.78
N VAL A 225 -10.89 25.26 23.76
CA VAL A 225 -10.18 26.52 23.60
C VAL A 225 -9.12 26.67 24.69
N LEU A 226 -7.95 27.15 24.31
CA LEU A 226 -6.92 27.54 25.26
C LEU A 226 -7.27 28.93 25.81
N HIS A 227 -7.42 29.04 27.14
CA HIS A 227 -7.79 30.29 27.81
C HIS A 227 -6.58 31.19 28.15
N GLU A 228 -5.42 30.94 27.55
CA GLU A 228 -4.24 31.80 27.61
C GLU A 228 -3.60 31.93 26.22
N ALA A 229 -2.82 33.00 25.99
CA ALA A 229 -2.20 33.23 24.70
C ALA A 229 -1.02 32.25 24.47
N ALA A 230 -1.11 31.47 23.41
CA ALA A 230 0.00 30.67 22.90
C ALA A 230 0.75 31.43 21.80
N THR A 231 2.07 31.52 21.93
CA THR A 231 2.94 32.04 20.87
C THR A 231 3.25 30.98 19.82
N ASP A 232 3.22 29.69 20.19
CA ASP A 232 3.47 28.57 19.28
C ASP A 232 2.81 27.27 19.78
N ILE A 233 2.62 26.31 18.87
CA ILE A 233 2.10 24.96 19.16
C ILE A 233 2.95 23.89 18.46
N GLY A 234 3.10 22.72 19.08
CA GLY A 234 3.78 21.56 18.49
C GLY A 234 2.84 20.64 17.71
N ASN A 235 3.30 19.41 17.46
CA ASN A 235 2.46 18.34 16.93
C ASN A 235 1.76 17.56 18.06
N TYR A 236 0.61 17.00 17.75
CA TYR A 236 -0.30 16.35 18.68
C TYR A 236 -0.31 14.83 18.48
N ALA A 237 0.11 14.09 19.50
CA ALA A 237 0.07 12.63 19.47
C ALA A 237 -0.11 12.08 20.90
N ASN A 238 -0.76 10.92 21.03
CA ASN A 238 -0.96 10.26 22.32
C ASN A 238 -1.61 11.16 23.39
N ASP A 239 -2.58 11.98 22.98
CA ASP A 239 -3.22 13.00 23.84
C ASP A 239 -2.24 14.02 24.45
N ARG A 240 -1.12 14.32 23.78
CA ARG A 240 -0.12 15.29 24.23
C ARG A 240 0.27 16.25 23.12
N ILE A 241 0.41 17.52 23.48
CA ILE A 241 0.97 18.57 22.62
C ILE A 241 1.83 19.52 23.46
N GLY A 242 2.90 20.04 22.85
CA GLY A 242 3.65 21.17 23.38
C GLY A 242 2.97 22.48 23.00
N ILE A 243 2.71 23.36 23.96
CA ILE A 243 2.20 24.72 23.75
C ILE A 243 3.21 25.69 24.34
N ARG A 244 3.61 26.69 23.57
CA ARG A 244 4.51 27.75 24.04
C ARG A 244 3.71 28.96 24.47
N THR A 245 3.78 29.31 25.74
CA THR A 245 3.15 30.51 26.32
C THR A 245 4.22 31.50 26.78
N SER A 246 3.82 32.61 27.41
CA SER A 246 4.75 33.55 28.05
C SER A 246 5.61 32.91 29.15
N ARG A 247 5.18 31.75 29.67
CA ARG A 247 5.87 30.96 30.68
C ARG A 247 6.83 29.91 30.06
N GLY A 248 6.99 29.90 28.74
CA GLY A 248 7.79 28.91 28.02
C GLY A 248 6.96 27.75 27.48
N TRP A 249 7.63 26.65 27.11
CA TRP A 249 6.96 25.44 26.64
C TRP A 249 6.25 24.70 27.78
N GLN A 250 5.02 24.30 27.53
CA GLN A 250 4.14 23.61 28.46
C GLN A 250 3.46 22.43 27.77
N ARG A 251 3.26 21.34 28.52
CA ARG A 251 2.54 20.18 27.99
C ARG A 251 1.05 20.39 28.18
N ALA A 252 0.27 20.17 27.14
CA ALA A 252 -1.18 20.16 27.22
C ALA A 252 -1.77 18.83 26.73
N THR A 253 -3.00 18.54 27.17
CA THR A 253 -3.82 17.46 26.60
C THR A 253 -4.54 17.94 25.34
N GLY A 254 -5.24 17.05 24.63
CA GLY A 254 -6.03 17.44 23.48
C GLY A 254 -7.24 18.33 23.81
N ASP A 255 -7.64 18.41 25.09
CA ASP A 255 -8.66 19.34 25.59
C ASP A 255 -8.04 20.67 26.05
N LEU A 256 -6.75 20.88 25.73
CA LEU A 256 -5.97 22.08 26.06
C LEU A 256 -5.86 22.33 27.57
N ALA A 257 -5.95 21.28 28.38
CA ALA A 257 -5.61 21.35 29.79
C ALA A 257 -4.08 21.47 29.94
N VAL A 258 -3.61 22.68 30.22
CA VAL A 258 -2.18 23.00 30.30
C VAL A 258 -1.60 22.62 31.66
N GLY A 259 -0.56 21.79 31.63
CA GLY A 259 0.27 21.46 32.78
C GLY A 259 1.61 22.17 32.76
N SER A 260 2.57 21.65 33.51
CA SER A 260 3.98 22.03 33.41
C SER A 260 4.71 21.15 32.39
N MET A 261 5.80 21.68 31.81
CA MET A 261 6.79 20.88 31.09
C MET A 261 8.04 20.78 31.96
N ALA A 262 8.53 19.56 32.15
CA ALA A 262 9.76 19.29 32.92
C ALA A 262 11.04 19.49 32.08
N PHE A 263 10.89 19.80 30.80
CA PHE A 263 11.94 19.82 29.80
C PHE A 263 12.04 21.21 29.16
N GLU A 264 13.23 21.54 28.67
CA GLU A 264 13.48 22.75 27.88
C GLU A 264 12.76 22.69 26.53
N ASP A 265 12.65 21.48 25.98
CA ASP A 265 12.04 21.17 24.69
C ASP A 265 11.62 19.69 24.65
N ILE A 266 10.62 19.35 23.83
CA ILE A 266 10.14 17.98 23.63
C ILE A 266 9.59 17.80 22.21
N GLY A 267 9.97 16.70 21.56
CA GLY A 267 9.45 16.29 20.26
C GLY A 267 8.05 15.67 20.33
N MET A 268 7.55 15.23 19.17
CA MET A 268 6.31 14.47 19.10
C MET A 268 6.51 13.07 19.68
N TYR A 269 5.50 12.56 20.39
CA TYR A 269 5.52 11.18 20.86
C TYR A 269 5.29 10.21 19.70
N SER A 270 6.18 9.23 19.56
CA SER A 270 6.06 8.09 18.63
C SER A 270 6.43 6.80 19.37
N ASP A 271 5.65 5.74 19.20
CA ASP A 271 5.80 4.47 19.94
C ASP A 271 5.91 4.63 21.46
N GLY A 272 5.24 5.65 22.03
CA GLY A 272 5.23 5.93 23.47
C GLY A 272 6.45 6.69 23.99
N TYR A 273 7.36 7.14 23.11
CA TYR A 273 8.56 7.87 23.48
C TYR A 273 8.67 9.20 22.73
N ALA A 274 9.42 10.16 23.30
CA ALA A 274 9.73 11.43 22.65
C ALA A 274 11.16 11.85 22.96
N ALA A 275 11.80 12.53 22.01
CA ALA A 275 13.03 13.26 22.26
C ALA A 275 12.74 14.41 23.25
N ALA A 276 13.54 14.56 24.28
CA ALA A 276 13.38 15.63 25.26
C ALA A 276 14.73 16.26 25.61
N LYS A 277 14.69 17.57 25.88
CA LYS A 277 15.88 18.36 26.19
C LYS A 277 15.90 18.77 27.66
N GLN A 278 17.01 18.51 28.34
CA GLN A 278 17.24 18.94 29.71
C GLN A 278 18.71 19.33 29.91
N SER A 279 18.94 20.45 30.58
CA SER A 279 20.29 20.99 30.83
C SER A 279 21.11 21.16 29.55
N GLY A 280 20.47 21.63 28.48
CA GLY A 280 21.10 21.82 27.18
C GLY A 280 21.38 20.55 26.37
N LYS A 281 21.05 19.35 26.88
CA LYS A 281 21.32 18.06 26.23
C LYS A 281 20.03 17.32 25.89
N TRP A 282 20.08 16.49 24.85
CA TRP A 282 18.95 15.70 24.41
C TRP A 282 19.05 14.25 24.88
N GLY A 283 17.89 13.66 25.14
CA GLY A 283 17.69 12.23 25.43
C GLY A 283 16.29 11.81 25.00
N VAL A 284 15.83 10.65 25.45
CA VAL A 284 14.51 10.09 25.11
C VAL A 284 13.76 9.70 26.37
N VAL A 285 12.51 10.13 26.46
CA VAL A 285 11.61 9.88 27.60
C VAL A 285 10.36 9.14 27.18
N ASP A 286 9.77 8.38 28.10
CA ASP A 286 8.44 7.78 27.93
C ASP A 286 7.32 8.78 28.25
N ILE A 287 6.06 8.34 28.08
CA ILE A 287 4.85 9.12 28.40
C ILE A 287 4.74 9.55 29.87
N ALA A 288 5.40 8.83 30.78
CA ALA A 288 5.48 9.16 32.20
C ALA A 288 6.66 10.11 32.51
N SER A 289 7.36 10.59 31.47
CA SER A 289 8.54 11.46 31.57
C SER A 289 9.75 10.78 32.25
N LYS A 290 9.79 9.45 32.24
CA LYS A 290 10.96 8.68 32.67
C LYS A 290 11.91 8.54 31.49
N TRP A 291 13.20 8.79 31.75
CA TRP A 291 14.26 8.62 30.75
C TRP A 291 14.44 7.14 30.38
N LEU A 292 14.25 6.84 29.09
CA LEU A 292 14.78 5.63 28.46
C LEU A 292 16.26 5.83 28.12
N ILE A 293 16.58 6.99 27.52
CA ILE A 293 17.92 7.43 27.19
C ILE A 293 18.16 8.75 27.91
N PRO A 294 19.09 8.84 28.87
CA PRO A 294 19.39 10.08 29.59
C PRO A 294 19.76 11.24 28.67
N ALA A 295 19.51 12.47 29.12
CA ALA A 295 19.91 13.69 28.41
C ALA A 295 21.43 13.91 28.44
N GLU A 296 22.16 13.26 27.54
CA GLU A 296 23.61 13.35 27.43
C GLU A 296 24.11 13.66 26.00
N TYR A 297 23.21 13.64 25.02
CA TYR A 297 23.53 13.79 23.60
C TYR A 297 23.44 15.25 23.14
N THR A 298 24.17 15.59 22.07
CA THR A 298 24.08 16.92 21.47
C THR A 298 22.76 17.11 20.72
N ASP A 299 22.19 16.02 20.20
CA ASP A 299 20.86 15.99 19.58
C ASP A 299 20.28 14.58 19.60
N ILE A 300 18.97 14.47 19.41
CA ILE A 300 18.28 13.24 19.02
C ILE A 300 17.65 13.52 17.65
N ILE A 301 18.02 12.71 16.65
CA ILE A 301 17.52 12.87 15.29
C ILE A 301 16.02 12.63 15.27
N ARG A 302 15.30 13.54 14.59
CA ARG A 302 13.85 13.55 14.50
C ARG A 302 13.40 13.70 13.05
N ASP A 303 12.16 13.31 12.78
CA ASP A 303 11.48 13.57 11.51
C ASP A 303 10.92 15.00 11.48
N GLU A 304 10.24 15.35 10.38
CA GLU A 304 9.63 16.67 10.18
C GLU A 304 8.56 17.00 11.23
N LEU A 305 7.90 15.99 11.80
CA LEU A 305 6.88 16.20 12.83
C LEU A 305 7.45 16.16 14.25
N GLY A 306 8.73 15.83 14.41
CA GLY A 306 9.43 15.76 15.68
C GLY A 306 9.47 14.37 16.31
N SER A 307 9.07 13.32 15.60
CA SER A 307 9.18 11.93 16.06
C SER A 307 10.63 11.46 15.98
N CYS A 308 11.09 10.65 16.93
CA CYS A 308 12.44 10.11 16.91
C CYS A 308 12.53 8.58 17.10
N TYR A 309 11.44 7.95 17.53
CA TYR A 309 11.46 6.58 18.03
C TYR A 309 10.49 5.70 17.26
N ALA A 310 11.00 4.65 16.63
CA ALA A 310 10.22 3.62 15.96
C ALA A 310 11.00 2.31 15.93
N GLN A 311 10.31 1.17 15.93
CA GLN A 311 10.96 -0.17 15.93
C GLN A 311 11.97 -0.37 17.07
N GLY A 312 11.76 0.29 18.22
CA GLY A 312 12.70 0.24 19.34
C GLY A 312 14.01 1.00 19.11
N ALA A 313 14.14 1.77 18.03
CA ALA A 313 15.40 2.39 17.62
C ALA A 313 15.32 3.91 17.53
N VAL A 314 16.47 4.57 17.75
CA VAL A 314 16.67 6.01 17.60
C VAL A 314 18.11 6.30 17.22
N PHE A 315 18.35 7.46 16.59
CA PHE A 315 19.71 7.97 16.39
C PHE A 315 19.99 9.14 17.33
N ALA A 316 21.03 8.98 18.14
CA ALA A 316 21.52 10.02 19.03
C ALA A 316 22.79 10.64 18.45
N VAL A 317 22.90 11.97 18.50
CA VAL A 317 24.06 12.67 17.93
C VAL A 317 25.10 12.89 19.03
N LYS A 318 26.31 12.42 18.76
CA LYS A 318 27.50 12.62 19.60
C LYS A 318 28.68 12.92 18.69
N GLU A 319 29.46 13.95 19.05
CA GLU A 319 30.65 14.36 18.27
C GLU A 319 30.37 14.60 16.78
N GLY A 320 29.15 15.08 16.46
CA GLY A 320 28.72 15.36 15.09
C GLY A 320 28.45 14.11 14.25
N LYS A 321 28.29 12.94 14.87
CA LYS A 321 27.95 11.67 14.22
C LYS A 321 26.67 11.09 14.79
N ALA A 322 25.94 10.33 13.97
CA ALA A 322 24.72 9.66 14.35
C ALA A 322 25.04 8.27 14.93
N HIS A 323 24.75 8.06 16.21
CA HIS A 323 24.90 6.78 16.91
C HIS A 323 23.54 6.07 16.96
N LEU A 324 23.50 4.82 16.52
CA LEU A 324 22.30 3.99 16.60
C LEU A 324 22.14 3.41 18.00
N LEU A 325 21.03 3.74 18.64
CA LEU A 325 20.59 3.15 19.89
C LEU A 325 19.36 2.27 19.64
N VAL A 326 19.34 1.08 20.24
CA VAL A 326 18.20 0.15 20.19
C VAL A 326 17.82 -0.24 21.62
N ASP A 327 16.55 -0.11 21.95
CA ASP A 327 15.99 -0.27 23.29
C ASP A 327 16.77 0.50 24.36
N GLY A 328 17.16 1.72 24.01
CA GLY A 328 17.93 2.63 24.86
C GLY A 328 19.43 2.30 24.99
N LYS A 329 19.96 1.33 24.25
CA LYS A 329 21.37 0.91 24.33
C LYS A 329 22.12 1.24 23.05
N ASP A 330 23.30 1.84 23.19
CA ASP A 330 24.22 2.06 22.06
C ASP A 330 24.66 0.73 21.46
N THR A 331 24.48 0.60 20.14
CA THR A 331 24.85 -0.59 19.37
C THR A 331 26.32 -0.60 18.94
N GLY A 332 27.02 0.53 19.10
CA GLY A 332 28.36 0.78 18.57
C GLY A 332 28.37 1.14 17.07
N LYS A 333 27.20 1.24 16.43
CA LYS A 333 27.08 1.63 15.02
C LYS A 333 26.99 3.14 14.89
N VAL A 334 27.88 3.70 14.06
CA VAL A 334 28.07 5.13 13.91
C VAL A 334 28.05 5.51 12.43
N TYR A 335 27.32 6.57 12.10
CA TYR A 335 27.13 7.08 10.75
C TYR A 335 27.46 8.57 10.67
N GLU A 336 27.73 9.06 9.46
CA GLU A 336 27.96 10.49 9.23
C GLU A 336 26.70 11.31 9.55
N ASP A 337 25.55 10.78 9.18
CA ASP A 337 24.21 11.32 9.47
C ASP A 337 23.19 10.17 9.31
N ALA A 338 21.95 10.37 9.79
CA ALA A 338 20.86 9.42 9.61
C ALA A 338 19.49 10.12 9.56
N ARG A 339 18.48 9.41 9.07
CA ARG A 339 17.06 9.75 9.23
C ARG A 339 16.45 8.77 10.23
N PRO A 340 15.44 9.18 11.02
CA PRO A 340 14.85 8.28 12.01
C PRO A 340 14.20 7.06 11.33
N PHE A 341 14.07 5.96 12.08
CA PHE A 341 13.27 4.82 11.65
C PHE A 341 11.80 5.24 11.55
N THR A 342 11.07 4.56 10.67
CA THR A 342 9.60 4.57 10.59
C THR A 342 9.06 3.27 11.18
N ASN A 343 7.74 3.05 11.20
CA ASN A 343 7.17 1.86 11.83
C ASN A 343 7.47 0.55 11.07
N ASP A 344 7.75 0.61 9.77
CA ASP A 344 7.76 -0.57 8.89
C ASP A 344 8.94 -0.60 7.88
N GLY A 345 9.94 0.27 8.05
CA GLY A 345 10.99 0.49 7.06
C GLY A 345 12.43 0.48 7.57
N TRP A 346 13.38 0.43 6.64
CA TRP A 346 14.80 0.68 6.91
C TRP A 346 15.07 2.18 7.04
N ALA A 347 15.94 2.56 7.97
CA ALA A 347 16.37 3.94 8.14
C ALA A 347 17.39 4.33 7.08
N ALA A 348 17.31 5.56 6.59
CA ALA A 348 18.36 6.12 5.74
C ALA A 348 19.56 6.50 6.61
N ALA A 349 20.76 6.06 6.22
CA ALA A 349 22.01 6.36 6.91
C ALA A 349 23.09 6.78 5.91
N ARG A 350 23.91 7.75 6.31
CA ARG A 350 24.95 8.32 5.47
C ARG A 350 26.33 7.79 5.82
N GLN A 351 27.05 7.33 4.81
CA GLN A 351 28.44 6.89 4.93
C GLN A 351 29.19 7.18 3.64
N ASN A 352 30.44 7.64 3.75
CA ASN A 352 31.28 8.03 2.62
C ASN A 352 30.63 9.09 1.74
N GLY A 353 29.90 10.02 2.35
CA GLY A 353 29.21 11.11 1.66
C GLY A 353 27.91 10.74 0.94
N LYS A 354 27.52 9.45 0.88
CA LYS A 354 26.31 8.95 0.21
C LYS A 354 25.33 8.33 1.19
N TRP A 355 24.05 8.27 0.80
CA TRP A 355 22.98 7.67 1.58
C TRP A 355 22.68 6.25 1.12
N GLY A 356 22.53 5.35 2.10
CA GLY A 356 22.05 3.98 1.95
C GLY A 356 21.00 3.69 3.02
N PHE A 357 20.63 2.41 3.17
CA PHE A 357 19.53 2.02 4.07
C PHE A 357 19.94 0.88 4.99
N ILE A 358 19.67 1.06 6.28
CA ILE A 358 20.02 0.12 7.34
C ILE A 358 18.79 -0.44 8.05
N ASP A 359 18.88 -1.70 8.48
CA ASP A 359 17.94 -2.25 9.45
C ASP A 359 18.30 -1.85 10.89
N THR A 360 17.50 -2.29 11.87
CA THR A 360 17.74 -2.02 13.30
C THR A 360 19.01 -2.70 13.86
N SER A 361 19.63 -3.64 13.14
CA SER A 361 20.96 -4.15 13.50
C SER A 361 22.09 -3.20 13.10
N GLY A 362 21.76 -2.14 12.35
CA GLY A 362 22.73 -1.24 11.74
C GLY A 362 23.50 -1.87 10.59
N THR A 363 22.89 -2.83 9.89
CA THR A 363 23.47 -3.45 8.69
C THR A 363 22.85 -2.83 7.45
N PHE A 364 23.68 -2.39 6.50
CA PHE A 364 23.18 -1.91 5.21
C PHE A 364 22.46 -3.04 4.45
N LYS A 365 21.22 -2.76 4.09
CA LYS A 365 20.40 -3.59 3.20
C LYS A 365 20.49 -3.11 1.76
N ILE A 366 20.68 -1.79 1.60
CA ILE A 366 21.03 -1.15 0.35
C ILE A 366 22.23 -0.27 0.66
N GLU A 367 23.35 -0.57 -0.01
CA GLU A 367 24.61 0.15 0.18
C GLU A 367 24.48 1.64 -0.17
N PRO A 368 25.26 2.52 0.49
CA PRO A 368 25.29 3.95 0.20
C PRO A 368 25.58 4.26 -1.27
N GLN A 369 24.61 4.86 -1.95
CA GLN A 369 24.73 5.19 -3.37
C GLN A 369 23.94 6.45 -3.79
N PHE A 370 23.05 6.96 -2.94
CA PHE A 370 22.19 8.11 -3.24
C PHE A 370 22.79 9.42 -2.72
N ASP A 371 22.43 10.54 -3.35
CA ASP A 371 22.89 11.88 -2.94
C ASP A 371 22.17 12.36 -1.67
N ASP A 372 20.90 11.99 -1.52
CA ASP A 372 20.07 12.16 -0.32
C ASP A 372 19.01 11.06 -0.26
N ALA A 373 18.45 10.81 0.91
CA ALA A 373 17.38 9.85 1.09
C ALA A 373 16.51 10.15 2.33
N LEU A 374 15.23 9.78 2.24
CA LEU A 374 14.34 9.62 3.38
C LEU A 374 14.24 8.13 3.74
N SER A 375 14.03 7.80 5.01
CA SER A 375 13.80 6.42 5.45
C SER A 375 12.60 5.79 4.73
N PHE A 376 12.63 4.46 4.58
CA PHE A 376 11.54 3.70 3.98
C PHE A 376 10.23 3.89 4.75
N SER A 377 9.12 4.00 4.04
CA SER A 377 7.77 3.91 4.59
C SER A 377 6.83 3.39 3.49
N GLY A 378 5.93 2.45 3.82
CA GLY A 378 5.07 1.85 2.81
C GLY A 378 5.87 1.14 1.69
N HIS A 379 6.98 0.50 2.04
CA HIS A 379 7.89 -0.23 1.14
C HIS A 379 8.64 0.59 0.08
N LEU A 380 8.55 1.92 0.13
CA LEU A 380 9.30 2.84 -0.73
C LEU A 380 10.10 3.83 0.09
N ALA A 381 11.21 4.31 -0.46
CA ALA A 381 11.99 5.40 0.09
C ALA A 381 12.21 6.48 -0.98
N ALA A 382 12.02 7.74 -0.62
CA ALA A 382 12.37 8.86 -1.48
C ALA A 382 13.90 8.97 -1.53
N VAL A 383 14.47 9.05 -2.73
CA VAL A 383 15.92 9.15 -2.96
C VAL A 383 16.23 10.26 -3.94
N LYS A 384 17.32 10.99 -3.69
CA LYS A 384 17.85 12.02 -4.60
C LYS A 384 18.99 11.45 -5.43
N GLN A 385 18.95 11.73 -6.74
CA GLN A 385 20.04 11.48 -7.67
C GLN A 385 20.25 12.74 -8.52
N GLY A 386 21.42 13.36 -8.40
CA GLY A 386 21.67 14.69 -8.94
C GLY A 386 20.79 15.72 -8.25
N GLU A 387 19.95 16.41 -9.03
CA GLU A 387 19.08 17.49 -8.53
C GLU A 387 17.63 17.10 -8.32
N VAL A 388 17.24 15.87 -8.69
CA VAL A 388 15.86 15.42 -8.67
C VAL A 388 15.66 14.22 -7.75
N TRP A 389 14.43 14.08 -7.29
CA TRP A 389 13.97 13.01 -6.41
C TRP A 389 13.11 12.00 -7.16
N GLY A 390 13.29 10.74 -6.78
CA GLY A 390 12.48 9.60 -7.19
C GLY A 390 12.26 8.67 -6.00
N TYR A 391 11.88 7.42 -6.27
CA TYR A 391 11.63 6.43 -5.23
C TYR A 391 12.33 5.11 -5.52
N VAL A 392 12.89 4.50 -4.47
CA VAL A 392 13.53 3.18 -4.52
C VAL A 392 12.69 2.17 -3.75
N ALA A 393 12.60 0.95 -4.27
CA ALA A 393 11.97 -0.18 -3.60
C ALA A 393 12.94 -0.88 -2.64
N LEU A 394 12.41 -1.74 -1.77
CA LEU A 394 13.22 -2.59 -0.86
C LEU A 394 14.22 -3.50 -1.59
N THR A 395 14.00 -3.75 -2.89
CA THR A 395 14.94 -4.48 -3.75
C THR A 395 16.20 -3.68 -4.10
N GLY A 396 16.24 -2.39 -3.77
CA GLY A 396 17.28 -1.44 -4.19
C GLY A 396 17.10 -0.92 -5.62
N LYS A 397 16.07 -1.37 -6.34
CA LYS A 397 15.74 -0.88 -7.69
C LYS A 397 14.92 0.40 -7.61
N ILE A 398 15.17 1.32 -8.53
CA ILE A 398 14.33 2.50 -8.73
C ILE A 398 12.92 2.03 -9.13
N ALA A 399 11.94 2.45 -8.34
CA ALA A 399 10.52 2.17 -8.51
C ALA A 399 9.83 3.29 -9.30
N ILE A 400 10.18 4.54 -8.98
CA ILE A 400 9.73 5.73 -9.70
C ILE A 400 10.99 6.54 -10.03
N GLU A 401 11.20 6.78 -11.32
CA GLU A 401 12.38 7.48 -11.82
C GLU A 401 12.50 8.90 -11.22
N PRO A 402 13.71 9.34 -10.86
CA PRO A 402 13.95 10.69 -10.36
C PRO A 402 13.48 11.75 -11.36
N GLN A 403 12.48 12.53 -10.96
CA GLN A 403 11.86 13.56 -11.81
C GLN A 403 11.26 14.72 -11.03
N PHE A 404 11.13 14.60 -9.71
CA PHE A 404 10.52 15.62 -8.85
C PHE A 404 11.57 16.57 -8.28
N MET A 405 11.20 17.83 -8.04
CA MET A 405 12.11 18.80 -7.42
C MET A 405 12.38 18.44 -5.95
N GLN A 406 11.36 17.92 -5.26
CA GLN A 406 11.43 17.32 -3.92
C GLN A 406 10.41 16.19 -3.82
N ALA A 407 10.66 15.22 -2.95
CA ALA A 407 9.76 14.11 -2.68
C ALA A 407 9.71 13.84 -1.18
N LYS A 408 8.52 13.52 -0.66
CA LYS A 408 8.32 13.09 0.73
C LYS A 408 7.97 11.60 0.79
N SER A 409 8.05 11.02 1.99
CA SER A 409 7.80 9.59 2.21
C SER A 409 6.38 9.19 1.80
N PHE A 410 6.24 7.99 1.26
CA PHE A 410 4.95 7.37 1.03
C PHE A 410 4.26 7.03 2.36
N SER A 411 2.94 7.16 2.39
CA SER A 411 2.09 6.66 3.46
C SER A 411 0.76 6.21 2.87
N ASN A 412 0.37 4.96 3.12
CA ASN A 412 -0.86 4.34 2.60
C ASN A 412 -1.09 4.57 1.10
N GLY A 413 -0.03 4.42 0.30
CA GLY A 413 -0.07 4.53 -1.15
C GLY A 413 0.04 5.95 -1.70
N ASN A 414 0.10 6.99 -0.86
CA ASN A 414 0.20 8.38 -1.28
C ASN A 414 1.54 9.02 -0.88
N ALA A 415 2.04 9.95 -1.70
CA ALA A 415 3.20 10.75 -1.35
C ALA A 415 3.09 12.19 -1.91
N PRO A 416 3.51 13.21 -1.13
CA PRO A 416 3.70 14.56 -1.64
C PRO A 416 4.97 14.67 -2.47
N VAL A 417 4.88 15.36 -3.61
CA VAL A 417 6.01 15.68 -4.49
C VAL A 417 5.95 17.14 -4.91
N LEU A 418 7.11 17.80 -4.94
CA LEU A 418 7.21 19.18 -5.41
C LEU A 418 7.45 19.20 -6.92
N THR A 419 6.60 19.95 -7.63
CA THR A 419 6.70 20.24 -9.06
C THR A 419 6.82 21.75 -9.29
N ASP A 420 6.84 22.18 -10.54
CA ASP A 420 6.82 23.59 -10.93
C ASP A 420 5.51 24.31 -10.52
N GLN A 421 4.44 23.56 -10.24
CA GLN A 421 3.14 24.08 -9.78
C GLN A 421 3.01 24.11 -8.24
N GLY A 422 4.03 23.67 -7.50
CA GLY A 422 3.97 23.50 -6.05
C GLY A 422 3.89 22.02 -5.63
N TYR A 423 3.52 21.77 -4.39
CA TYR A 423 3.37 20.41 -3.88
C TYR A 423 2.09 19.76 -4.39
N GLN A 424 2.23 18.69 -5.16
CA GLN A 424 1.16 17.81 -5.62
C GLN A 424 1.26 16.44 -4.94
N PHE A 425 0.28 15.57 -5.15
CA PHE A 425 0.23 14.24 -4.54
C PHE A 425 0.23 13.16 -5.60
N ILE A 426 1.06 12.15 -5.40
CA ILE A 426 1.04 10.94 -6.19
C ILE A 426 0.39 9.81 -5.41
N SER A 427 -0.48 9.04 -6.06
CA SER A 427 -1.19 7.91 -5.49
C SER A 427 -0.88 6.66 -6.31
N LEU A 428 -0.32 5.63 -5.67
CA LEU A 428 -0.06 4.34 -6.31
C LEU A 428 -1.39 3.71 -6.72
N VAL A 429 -1.51 3.27 -7.98
CA VAL A 429 -2.72 2.63 -8.52
C VAL A 429 -3.07 1.36 -7.74
N GLU A 430 -2.07 0.70 -7.17
CA GLU A 430 -2.26 -0.46 -6.29
C GLU A 430 -3.17 -0.18 -5.07
N TYR A 431 -3.22 1.07 -4.60
CA TYR A 431 -3.92 1.50 -3.40
C TYR A 431 -5.27 2.19 -3.71
N GLU A 432 -5.71 2.21 -4.96
CA GLU A 432 -7.05 2.69 -5.31
C GLU A 432 -8.12 1.85 -4.59
N ARG A 433 -8.97 2.53 -3.80
CA ARG A 433 -10.12 1.91 -3.12
C ARG A 433 -11.01 1.22 -4.17
N GLY A 434 -11.16 -0.10 -4.04
CA GLY A 434 -11.93 -0.93 -4.98
C GLY A 434 -11.25 -2.27 -5.28
N VAL A 435 -9.96 -2.40 -4.99
CA VAL A 435 -9.29 -3.70 -4.86
C VAL A 435 -9.39 -4.10 -3.39
N GLU A 436 -10.43 -4.87 -3.01
CA GLU A 436 -10.55 -5.40 -1.65
C GLU A 436 -9.25 -6.11 -1.25
N LEU A 437 -8.72 -5.74 -0.07
CA LEU A 437 -7.48 -6.24 0.54
C LEU A 437 -7.57 -7.71 0.95
#